data_AF-A0A6A3ZRV1-F1
#
_entry.id   AF-A0A6A3ZRV1-F1
#
_cell.length_a   1.000
_cell.length_b   1.000
_cell.length_c   1.000
_cell.angle_alpha   90.00
_cell.angle_beta   90.00
_cell.angle_gamma   90.00
#
_symmetry.space_group_name_H-M   'P 1'
#
loop_
_entity.id
_entity.type
_entity.pdbx_description
1 polymer ?
#
loop_
_entity_poly.entity_id
_entity_poly.type
_entity_poly.pdbx_seq_one_letter_code
_entity_poly.pdbx_strand_id
1 'polypeptide(L)'
;MAECSEAEDLVLRATDEGLAGPEWALNMALCDCANARHAACDDMVRLLQRRLQSGQPKVALLALVVTETLVKNGPPAVHCLVGSRLFLNEVAALSDGGLGVDVQNHALLLIRQWADAFKCGELLAFQDVYRQLKLQGVAFPEAENDAPIFTPPSTRDESAAGFAPSRRSREQQLEKLHADLKLVQQKIRLLRELSSRGQIGEQLEDVLDFLRQCQPRMNTLIEGGIMGKIDEHTLEECLNVNDNLMKTLEECSKTKTHDMMTFDSPPRANRTAGLSDGVAALNLDDGGRTSGSAAAAPRPVPSPRSTLTTMDDDFDNFLSKTATH
;
A
#
# COMPACT_ATOMS: atom_id res chain seq x y z
N MET A 1 -5.33 -35.84 26.13
CA MET A 1 -6.55 -35.63 25.31
C MET A 1 -7.51 -34.60 25.90
N ALA A 2 -7.64 -34.43 27.23
CA ALA A 2 -8.53 -33.41 27.81
C ALA A 2 -8.11 -31.94 27.57
N GLU A 3 -6.82 -31.66 27.44
CA GLU A 3 -6.30 -30.26 27.36
C GLU A 3 -6.34 -29.65 25.95
N CYS A 4 -6.43 -30.50 24.92
CA CYS A 4 -6.71 -30.10 23.54
C CYS A 4 -8.13 -29.52 23.43
N SER A 5 -9.07 -30.08 24.21
CA SER A 5 -10.46 -29.63 24.29
C SER A 5 -10.64 -28.23 24.90
N GLU A 6 -9.76 -27.79 25.80
CA GLU A 6 -9.92 -26.50 26.48
C GLU A 6 -9.63 -25.33 25.55
N ALA A 7 -8.55 -25.42 24.78
CA ALA A 7 -8.19 -24.38 23.83
C ALA A 7 -9.22 -24.29 22.69
N GLU A 8 -9.73 -25.44 22.24
CA GLU A 8 -10.83 -25.51 21.27
C GLU A 8 -12.13 -24.91 21.85
N ASP A 9 -12.49 -25.21 23.09
CA ASP A 9 -13.67 -24.62 23.77
C ASP A 9 -13.58 -23.10 23.85
N LEU A 10 -12.41 -22.57 24.20
CA LEU A 10 -12.18 -21.12 24.22
C LEU A 10 -12.38 -20.50 22.84
N VAL A 11 -11.91 -21.13 21.76
CA VAL A 11 -12.14 -20.66 20.39
C VAL A 11 -13.64 -20.68 20.04
N LEU A 12 -14.35 -21.76 20.38
CA LEU A 12 -15.79 -21.86 20.11
C LEU A 12 -16.57 -20.74 20.82
N ARG A 13 -16.25 -20.49 22.09
CA ARG A 13 -16.89 -19.44 22.88
C ARG A 13 -16.53 -18.03 22.40
N ALA A 14 -15.27 -17.78 22.05
CA ALA A 14 -14.80 -16.48 21.57
C ALA A 14 -15.38 -16.11 20.20
N THR A 15 -15.82 -17.12 19.43
CA THR A 15 -16.38 -16.95 18.09
C THR A 15 -17.86 -17.32 18.02
N ASP A 16 -18.56 -17.38 19.16
CA ASP A 16 -19.97 -17.77 19.23
C ASP A 16 -20.87 -16.73 18.52
N GLU A 17 -21.84 -17.22 17.74
CA GLU A 17 -22.74 -16.37 16.95
C GLU A 17 -23.65 -15.50 17.84
N GLY A 18 -23.89 -15.90 19.09
CA GLY A 18 -24.69 -15.17 20.07
C GLY A 18 -24.00 -13.95 20.68
N LEU A 19 -22.67 -13.80 20.55
CA LEU A 19 -21.93 -12.68 21.15
C LEU A 19 -22.34 -11.33 20.54
N ALA A 20 -22.50 -10.26 21.33
CA ALA A 20 -22.81 -8.94 20.75
C ALA A 20 -21.66 -8.37 19.89
N GLY A 21 -20.43 -8.81 20.15
CA GLY A 21 -19.20 -8.41 19.48
C GLY A 21 -18.01 -9.17 20.07
N PRO A 22 -16.77 -8.75 19.80
CA PRO A 22 -15.58 -9.39 20.36
C PRO A 22 -15.60 -9.39 21.89
N GLU A 23 -15.40 -10.57 22.49
CA GLU A 23 -15.25 -10.70 23.93
C GLU A 23 -13.77 -10.70 24.28
N TRP A 24 -13.27 -9.56 24.76
CA TRP A 24 -11.84 -9.35 24.94
C TRP A 24 -11.22 -10.23 26.02
N ALA A 25 -11.98 -10.63 27.05
CA ALA A 25 -11.44 -11.52 28.07
C ALA A 25 -11.17 -12.92 27.50
N LEU A 26 -12.07 -13.46 26.66
CA LEU A 26 -11.85 -14.71 25.92
C LEU A 26 -10.68 -14.61 24.94
N ASN A 27 -10.57 -13.50 24.20
CA ASN A 27 -9.46 -13.31 23.26
C ASN A 27 -8.10 -13.26 23.98
N MET A 28 -8.02 -12.57 25.12
CA MET A 28 -6.80 -12.55 25.94
C MET A 28 -6.50 -13.92 26.56
N ALA A 29 -7.52 -14.64 27.03
CA ALA A 29 -7.34 -16.00 27.54
C ALA A 29 -6.78 -16.95 26.47
N LEU A 30 -7.19 -16.79 25.20
CA LEU A 30 -6.62 -17.52 24.07
C LEU A 30 -5.14 -17.17 23.83
N CYS A 31 -4.76 -15.89 23.95
CA CYS A 31 -3.35 -15.48 23.87
C CYS A 31 -2.52 -16.06 25.01
N ASP A 32 -3.03 -16.02 26.24
CA ASP A 32 -2.36 -16.61 27.41
C ASP A 32 -2.21 -18.12 27.24
N CYS A 33 -3.26 -18.80 26.76
CA CYS A 33 -3.23 -20.22 26.44
C CYS A 33 -2.17 -20.54 25.38
N ALA A 34 -2.11 -19.78 24.29
CA ALA A 34 -1.12 -19.96 23.23
C ALA A 34 0.32 -19.76 23.73
N ASN A 35 0.56 -18.72 24.54
CA ASN A 35 1.88 -18.43 25.11
C ASN A 35 2.31 -19.47 26.16
N ALA A 36 1.38 -19.98 26.97
CA ALA A 36 1.67 -21.00 27.98
C ALA A 36 1.83 -22.40 27.36
N ARG A 37 1.09 -22.70 26.29
CA ARG A 37 0.98 -24.05 25.70
C ARG A 37 1.10 -23.99 24.19
N HIS A 38 2.34 -23.93 23.70
CA HIS A 38 2.62 -23.93 22.25
C HIS A 38 2.04 -25.13 21.50
N ALA A 39 1.89 -26.29 22.16
CA ALA A 39 1.29 -27.48 21.57
C ALA A 39 -0.20 -27.31 21.22
N ALA A 40 -0.91 -26.37 21.88
CA ALA A 40 -2.32 -26.10 21.60
C ALA A 40 -2.52 -25.17 20.38
N CYS A 41 -1.46 -24.51 19.90
CA CYS A 41 -1.57 -23.53 18.82
C CYS A 41 -2.07 -24.14 17.50
N ASP A 42 -1.67 -25.38 17.19
CA ASP A 42 -2.09 -26.07 15.97
C ASP A 42 -3.61 -26.31 15.96
N ASP A 43 -4.17 -26.82 17.06
CA ASP A 43 -5.60 -27.07 17.18
C ASP A 43 -6.41 -25.77 17.22
N MET A 44 -5.92 -24.74 17.91
CA MET A 44 -6.54 -23.41 17.92
C MET A 44 -6.62 -22.81 16.52
N VAL A 45 -5.50 -22.78 15.78
CA VAL A 45 -5.46 -22.20 14.44
C VAL A 45 -6.27 -23.04 13.45
N ARG A 46 -6.25 -24.37 13.56
CA ARG A 46 -7.09 -25.26 12.74
C ARG A 46 -8.57 -25.03 13.00
N LEU A 47 -8.98 -24.82 14.25
CA LEU A 47 -10.37 -24.51 14.57
C LEU A 47 -10.75 -23.11 14.07
N LEU A 48 -9.90 -22.10 14.25
CA LEU A 48 -10.12 -20.76 13.68
C LEU A 48 -10.30 -20.81 12.16
N GLN A 49 -9.47 -21.60 11.46
CA GLN A 49 -9.63 -21.83 10.02
C GLN A 49 -11.04 -22.35 9.68
N ARG A 50 -11.54 -23.34 10.42
CA ARG A 50 -12.92 -23.85 10.26
C ARG A 50 -13.98 -22.79 10.57
N ARG A 51 -13.73 -21.87 11.52
CA ARG A 51 -14.65 -20.77 11.84
C ARG A 51 -14.70 -19.72 10.72
N LEU A 52 -13.58 -19.43 10.06
CA LEU A 52 -13.54 -18.58 8.86
C LEU A 52 -14.38 -19.17 7.71
N GLN A 53 -14.37 -20.50 7.58
CA GLN A 53 -15.16 -21.26 6.59
C GLN A 53 -16.64 -21.46 6.96
N SER A 54 -17.12 -20.91 8.08
CA SER A 54 -18.47 -21.19 8.58
C SER A 54 -19.61 -20.68 7.70
N GLY A 55 -19.33 -19.75 6.77
CA GLY A 55 -20.32 -19.06 5.96
C GLY A 55 -21.18 -18.06 6.75
N GLN A 56 -20.91 -17.86 8.04
CA GLN A 56 -21.64 -16.94 8.90
C GLN A 56 -20.84 -15.65 9.07
N PRO A 57 -21.36 -14.48 8.66
CA PRO A 57 -20.63 -13.21 8.72
C PRO A 57 -20.06 -12.90 10.10
N LYS A 58 -20.86 -13.12 11.13
CA LYS A 58 -20.52 -12.80 12.52
C LYS A 58 -19.44 -13.72 13.08
N VAL A 59 -19.56 -15.02 12.84
CA VAL A 59 -18.55 -16.01 13.25
C VAL A 59 -17.23 -15.75 12.53
N ALA A 60 -17.28 -15.48 11.21
CA ALA A 60 -16.09 -15.15 10.43
C ALA A 60 -15.41 -13.87 10.95
N LEU A 61 -16.17 -12.81 11.23
CA LEU A 61 -15.62 -11.56 11.77
C LEU A 61 -14.96 -11.78 13.14
N LEU A 62 -15.62 -12.48 14.06
CA LEU A 62 -15.05 -12.79 15.37
C LEU A 62 -13.79 -13.65 15.25
N ALA A 63 -13.78 -14.63 14.34
CA ALA A 63 -12.61 -15.45 14.07
C ALA A 63 -11.43 -14.63 13.52
N LEU A 64 -11.69 -13.66 12.64
CA LEU A 64 -10.66 -12.73 12.18
C LEU A 64 -10.11 -11.87 13.33
N VAL A 65 -10.97 -11.34 14.21
CA VAL A 65 -10.54 -10.54 15.38
C VAL A 65 -9.72 -11.37 16.37
N VAL A 66 -10.13 -12.62 16.63
CA VAL A 66 -9.33 -13.55 17.47
C VAL A 66 -7.97 -13.82 16.82
N THR A 67 -7.94 -14.03 15.51
CA THR A 67 -6.69 -14.27 14.76
C THR A 67 -5.78 -13.05 14.80
N GLU A 68 -6.30 -11.85 14.57
CA GLU A 68 -5.57 -10.59 14.72
C GLU A 68 -4.92 -10.49 16.10
N THR A 69 -5.71 -10.78 17.14
CA THR A 69 -5.29 -10.69 18.53
C THR A 69 -4.20 -11.70 18.85
N LEU A 70 -4.32 -12.93 18.34
CA LEU A 70 -3.32 -13.99 18.47
C LEU A 70 -2.03 -13.68 17.70
N VAL A 71 -2.10 -13.09 16.52
CA VAL A 71 -0.89 -12.67 15.78
C VAL A 71 -0.18 -11.54 16.51
N LYS A 72 -0.91 -10.59 17.11
CA LYS A 72 -0.30 -9.47 17.84
C LYS A 72 0.35 -9.87 19.16
N ASN A 73 -0.22 -10.84 19.89
CA ASN A 73 0.17 -11.15 21.28
C ASN A 73 0.67 -12.58 21.49
N GLY A 74 0.51 -13.46 20.49
CA GLY A 74 0.87 -14.87 20.58
C GLY A 74 2.33 -15.16 20.24
N PRO A 75 2.78 -16.40 20.50
CA PRO A 75 4.16 -16.81 20.27
C PRO A 75 4.45 -16.97 18.76
N PRO A 76 5.73 -17.00 18.33
CA PRO A 76 6.10 -17.18 16.92
C PRO A 76 5.47 -18.41 16.23
N ALA A 77 5.15 -19.45 17.00
CA ALA A 77 4.43 -20.64 16.49
C ALA A 77 3.08 -20.27 15.85
N VAL A 78 2.34 -19.31 16.43
CA VAL A 78 1.08 -18.79 15.86
C VAL A 78 1.35 -18.10 14.53
N HIS A 79 2.41 -17.30 14.44
CA HIS A 79 2.76 -16.58 13.20
C HIS A 79 3.07 -17.55 12.07
N CYS A 80 3.78 -18.65 12.34
CA CYS A 80 4.06 -19.69 11.36
C CYS A 80 2.78 -20.40 10.88
N LEU A 81 1.85 -20.71 11.79
CA LEU A 81 0.60 -21.39 11.46
C LEU A 81 -0.34 -20.48 10.65
N VAL A 82 -0.52 -19.24 11.10
CA VAL A 82 -1.33 -18.22 10.40
C VAL A 82 -0.69 -17.81 9.07
N GLY A 83 0.64 -17.79 8.99
CA GLY A 83 1.40 -17.53 7.77
C GLY A 83 1.41 -18.70 6.78
N SER A 84 0.74 -19.81 7.09
CA SER A 84 0.57 -20.90 6.12
C SER A 84 -0.35 -20.49 4.97
N ARG A 85 -0.08 -21.00 3.76
CA ARG A 85 -0.94 -20.74 2.59
C ARG A 85 -2.37 -21.20 2.80
N LEU A 86 -2.55 -22.32 3.52
CA LEU A 86 -3.88 -22.84 3.83
C LEU A 86 -4.69 -21.81 4.61
N PHE A 87 -4.13 -21.28 5.69
CA PHE A 87 -4.82 -20.29 6.51
C PHE A 87 -5.02 -18.96 5.78
N LEU A 88 -3.97 -18.44 5.12
CA LEU A 88 -4.07 -17.17 4.41
C LEU A 88 -5.05 -17.18 3.24
N ASN A 89 -5.21 -18.32 2.57
CA ASN A 89 -6.19 -18.45 1.50
C ASN A 89 -7.63 -18.35 2.03
N GLU A 90 -7.91 -18.84 3.24
CA GLU A 90 -9.23 -18.65 3.87
C GLU A 90 -9.49 -17.18 4.18
N VAL A 91 -8.49 -16.46 4.71
CA VAL A 91 -8.62 -15.02 4.94
C VAL A 91 -8.77 -14.25 3.63
N ALA A 92 -8.03 -14.64 2.58
CA ALA A 92 -8.13 -14.03 1.27
C ALA A 92 -9.47 -14.30 0.58
N ALA A 93 -10.08 -15.48 0.78
CA ALA A 93 -11.40 -15.79 0.25
C ALA A 93 -12.49 -14.84 0.78
N LEU A 94 -12.34 -14.37 2.03
CA LEU A 94 -13.26 -13.39 2.64
C LEU A 94 -13.17 -11.98 2.04
N SER A 95 -12.20 -11.72 1.16
CA SER A 95 -12.04 -10.41 0.50
C SER A 95 -13.02 -10.15 -0.65
N ASP A 96 -13.83 -11.14 -1.05
CA ASP A 96 -14.80 -11.02 -2.15
C ASP A 96 -16.08 -10.25 -1.77
N GLY A 97 -16.31 -10.00 -0.48
CA GLY A 97 -17.51 -9.32 0.03
C GLY A 97 -18.73 -10.22 0.21
N GLY A 98 -18.63 -11.53 -0.04
CA GLY A 98 -19.75 -12.48 0.02
C GLY A 98 -20.39 -12.60 1.40
N LEU A 99 -19.64 -12.34 2.48
CA LEU A 99 -20.13 -12.32 3.86
C LEU A 99 -20.39 -10.90 4.40
N GLY A 100 -20.33 -9.87 3.55
CA GLY A 100 -20.59 -8.48 3.92
C GLY A 100 -19.32 -7.63 4.05
N VAL A 101 -19.53 -6.31 3.97
CA VAL A 101 -18.47 -5.30 3.86
C VAL A 101 -17.56 -5.28 5.09
N ASP A 102 -18.10 -5.50 6.29
CA ASP A 102 -17.30 -5.49 7.52
C ASP A 102 -16.27 -6.64 7.55
N VAL A 103 -16.70 -7.84 7.14
CA VAL A 103 -15.82 -9.03 7.05
C VAL A 103 -14.75 -8.80 5.98
N GLN A 104 -15.15 -8.29 4.81
CA GLN A 104 -14.23 -7.97 3.72
C GLN A 104 -13.18 -6.95 4.13
N ASN A 105 -13.61 -5.82 4.70
CA ASN A 105 -12.72 -4.75 5.11
C ASN A 105 -11.71 -5.23 6.16
N HIS A 106 -12.18 -6.00 7.14
CA HIS A 106 -11.32 -6.52 8.19
C HIS A 106 -10.33 -7.56 7.66
N ALA A 107 -10.74 -8.48 6.78
CA ALA A 107 -9.85 -9.43 6.12
C ALA A 107 -8.75 -8.73 5.31
N LEU A 108 -9.12 -7.73 4.50
CA LEU A 108 -8.18 -6.93 3.71
C LEU A 108 -7.21 -6.15 4.59
N LEU A 109 -7.70 -5.57 5.67
CA LEU A 109 -6.88 -4.86 6.65
C LEU A 109 -5.82 -5.78 7.25
N LEU A 110 -6.20 -6.99 7.67
CA LEU A 110 -5.26 -7.96 8.26
C LEU A 110 -4.20 -8.41 7.25
N ILE A 111 -4.59 -8.76 6.03
CA ILE A 111 -3.64 -9.18 4.98
C ILE A 111 -2.61 -8.08 4.73
N ARG A 112 -3.05 -6.82 4.64
CA ARG A 112 -2.14 -5.66 4.50
C ARG A 112 -1.23 -5.51 5.72
N GLN A 113 -1.79 -5.49 6.93
CA GLN A 113 -1.03 -5.29 8.16
C GLN A 113 0.03 -6.38 8.36
N TRP A 114 -0.31 -7.64 8.09
CA TRP A 114 0.65 -8.74 8.20
C TRP A 114 1.70 -8.70 7.09
N ALA A 115 1.31 -8.37 5.85
CA ALA A 115 2.29 -8.15 4.79
C ALA A 115 3.27 -7.02 5.13
N ASP A 116 2.83 -5.99 5.85
CA ASP A 116 3.66 -4.88 6.33
C ASP A 116 4.54 -5.25 7.54
N ALA A 117 4.01 -6.04 8.48
CA ALA A 117 4.72 -6.44 9.70
C ALA A 117 5.80 -7.51 9.44
N PHE A 118 5.56 -8.43 8.50
CA PHE A 118 6.44 -9.56 8.20
C PHE A 118 7.22 -9.37 6.88
N LYS A 119 7.60 -8.12 6.57
CA LYS A 119 8.34 -7.75 5.34
C LYS A 119 9.74 -8.39 5.25
N CYS A 120 10.37 -8.61 6.40
CA CYS A 120 11.73 -9.13 6.50
C CYS A 120 11.70 -10.41 7.35
N GLY A 121 11.69 -11.59 6.72
CA GLY A 121 11.70 -12.86 7.45
C GLY A 121 11.24 -14.05 6.60
N GLU A 122 11.09 -15.21 7.25
CA GLU A 122 10.70 -16.49 6.63
C GLU A 122 9.20 -16.57 6.26
N LEU A 123 8.39 -15.62 6.73
CA LEU A 123 6.93 -15.59 6.54
C LEU A 123 6.52 -14.80 5.27
N LEU A 124 7.20 -15.05 4.16
CA LEU A 124 6.97 -14.38 2.87
C LEU A 124 5.56 -14.61 2.30
N ALA A 125 4.87 -15.66 2.76
CA ALA A 125 3.52 -15.98 2.32
C ALA A 125 2.52 -14.82 2.56
N PHE A 126 2.66 -14.04 3.64
CA PHE A 126 1.83 -12.85 3.88
C PHE A 126 1.98 -11.82 2.74
N GLN A 127 3.22 -11.53 2.34
CA GLN A 127 3.50 -10.59 1.26
C GLN A 127 3.01 -11.12 -0.09
N ASP A 128 3.16 -12.41 -0.33
CA ASP A 128 2.75 -13.02 -1.59
C ASP A 128 1.24 -12.98 -1.78
N VAL A 129 0.45 -13.30 -0.75
CA VAL A 129 -1.01 -13.20 -0.80
C VAL A 129 -1.45 -11.74 -1.00
N TYR A 130 -0.82 -10.80 -0.29
CA TYR A 130 -1.09 -9.38 -0.49
C TYR A 130 -0.81 -8.92 -1.93
N ARG A 131 0.35 -9.28 -2.49
CA ARG A 131 0.69 -8.96 -3.89
C ARG A 131 -0.26 -9.62 -4.88
N GLN A 132 -0.65 -10.87 -4.64
CA GLN A 132 -1.58 -11.60 -5.48
C GLN A 132 -2.94 -10.90 -5.54
N LEU A 133 -3.50 -10.49 -4.40
CA LEU A 133 -4.77 -9.76 -4.34
C LEU A 133 -4.67 -8.40 -5.02
N LYS A 134 -3.54 -7.69 -4.86
CA LYS A 134 -3.27 -6.44 -5.59
C LYS A 134 -3.24 -6.63 -7.10
N LEU A 135 -2.62 -7.71 -7.59
CA LEU A 135 -2.59 -8.05 -9.01
C LEU A 135 -3.98 -8.41 -9.55
N GLN A 136 -4.86 -8.97 -8.70
CA GLN A 136 -6.27 -9.23 -9.03
C GLN A 136 -7.14 -7.98 -9.00
N GLY A 137 -6.58 -6.80 -8.72
CA GLY A 137 -7.30 -5.53 -8.70
C GLY A 137 -8.06 -5.25 -7.41
N VAL A 138 -7.82 -6.02 -6.35
CA VAL A 138 -8.47 -5.81 -5.05
C VAL A 138 -7.99 -4.51 -4.41
N ALA A 139 -8.93 -3.61 -4.14
CA ALA A 139 -8.67 -2.37 -3.42
C ALA A 139 -8.51 -2.68 -1.92
N PHE A 140 -7.42 -2.23 -1.33
CA PHE A 140 -7.19 -2.38 0.11
C PHE A 140 -7.54 -1.07 0.79
N PRO A 141 -8.25 -1.10 1.94
CA PRO A 141 -8.56 0.10 2.69
C PRO A 141 -7.26 0.83 3.06
N GLU A 142 -7.27 2.15 2.96
CA GLU A 142 -6.18 2.98 3.47
C GLU A 142 -6.00 2.66 4.96
N ALA A 143 -4.76 2.50 5.40
CA ALA A 143 -4.50 2.18 6.79
C ALA A 143 -5.03 3.36 7.60
N GLU A 144 -6.14 3.16 8.30
CA GLU A 144 -6.47 3.97 9.46
C GLU A 144 -5.27 3.80 10.40
N ASN A 145 -4.36 4.78 10.39
CA ASN A 145 -3.55 5.04 11.56
C ASN A 145 -4.55 5.18 12.69
N ASP A 146 -4.40 4.38 13.76
CA ASP A 146 -5.19 4.46 14.99
C ASP A 146 -5.45 5.93 15.39
N ALA A 147 -6.56 6.48 14.90
CA ALA A 147 -7.13 7.70 15.41
C ALA A 147 -7.97 7.22 16.59
N PRO A 148 -7.60 7.56 17.84
CA PRO A 148 -8.31 7.04 18.99
C PRO A 148 -9.78 7.47 18.91
N ILE A 149 -10.66 6.48 18.77
CA ILE A 149 -12.10 6.62 19.00
C ILE A 149 -12.25 6.98 20.48
N PHE A 150 -12.35 8.28 20.76
CA PHE A 150 -12.63 8.77 22.09
C PHE A 150 -14.15 8.71 22.29
N THR A 151 -14.63 7.58 22.75
CA THR A 151 -15.96 7.48 23.37
C THR A 151 -15.98 8.46 24.57
N PRO A 152 -17.00 9.32 24.72
CA PRO A 152 -17.05 10.28 25.82
C PRO A 152 -17.06 9.57 27.18
N PRO A 153 -16.46 10.16 28.24
CA PRO A 153 -16.24 9.47 29.50
C PRO A 153 -17.56 9.27 30.23
N SER A 154 -17.93 7.99 30.44
CA SER A 154 -18.80 7.65 31.56
C SER A 154 -17.96 7.67 32.83
N THR A 155 -18.29 8.61 33.71
CA THR A 155 -17.80 8.67 35.08
C THR A 155 -18.02 7.34 35.80
N ARG A 156 -16.95 6.69 36.25
CA ARG A 156 -16.99 5.80 37.42
C ARG A 156 -15.59 5.57 37.98
N ASP A 157 -15.50 5.83 39.27
CA ASP A 157 -14.29 5.85 40.09
C ASP A 157 -13.63 4.47 40.29
N GLU A 158 -12.30 4.58 40.39
CA GLU A 158 -11.36 3.85 41.26
C GLU A 158 -10.99 2.35 41.08
N SER A 159 -9.67 2.19 40.93
CA SER A 159 -8.79 1.23 41.62
C SER A 159 -8.64 -0.20 41.09
N ALA A 160 -7.64 -0.39 40.22
CA ALA A 160 -6.69 -1.51 40.32
C ALA A 160 -5.41 -1.23 39.51
N ALA A 161 -4.29 -1.15 40.22
CA ALA A 161 -2.95 -1.12 39.65
C ALA A 161 -2.58 -2.50 39.07
N GLY A 162 -1.92 -2.51 37.91
CA GLY A 162 -1.35 -3.75 37.36
C GLY A 162 -0.88 -3.61 35.91
N PHE A 163 0.37 -3.18 35.74
CA PHE A 163 1.26 -3.43 34.59
C PHE A 163 0.68 -3.33 33.16
N ALA A 164 0.83 -2.15 32.57
CA ALA A 164 0.68 -1.93 31.14
C ALA A 164 1.98 -2.28 30.37
N PRO A 165 1.91 -2.95 29.21
CA PRO A 165 2.96 -2.88 28.22
C PRO A 165 2.90 -1.51 27.54
N SER A 166 4.05 -0.87 27.30
CA SER A 166 4.23 0.51 26.81
C SER A 166 3.14 1.03 25.86
N ARG A 167 2.08 1.64 26.42
CA ARG A 167 1.37 2.72 25.75
C ARG A 167 2.36 3.88 25.72
N ARG A 168 2.84 4.29 24.54
CA ARG A 168 3.64 5.51 24.45
C ARG A 168 2.80 6.64 25.06
N SER A 169 3.36 7.36 26.02
CA SER A 169 2.70 8.55 26.57
C SER A 169 2.39 9.51 25.42
N ARG A 170 1.30 10.28 25.51
CA ARG A 170 0.98 11.37 24.57
C ARG A 170 2.20 12.26 24.31
N GLU A 171 3.00 12.47 25.36
CA GLU A 171 4.24 13.23 25.33
C GLU A 171 5.32 12.58 24.45
N GLN A 172 5.46 11.25 24.48
CA GLN A 172 6.39 10.51 23.61
C GLN A 172 5.93 10.49 22.15
N GLN A 173 4.62 10.52 21.90
CA GLN A 173 4.08 10.64 20.54
C GLN A 173 4.33 12.03 19.97
N LEU A 174 4.17 13.08 20.78
CA LEU A 174 4.50 14.46 20.41
C LEU A 174 6.00 14.64 20.18
N GLU A 175 6.85 14.08 21.04
CA GLU A 175 8.30 14.15 20.86
C GLU A 175 8.74 13.47 19.56
N LYS A 176 8.17 12.31 19.25
CA LYS A 176 8.39 11.63 17.98
C LYS A 176 7.90 12.45 16.79
N LEU A 177 6.73 13.07 16.87
CA LEU A 177 6.20 13.93 15.82
C LEU A 177 7.16 15.10 15.53
N HIS A 178 7.67 15.77 16.57
CA HIS A 178 8.66 16.84 16.41
C HIS A 178 9.96 16.33 15.78
N ALA A 179 10.42 15.13 16.13
CA ALA A 179 11.59 14.51 15.50
C ALA A 179 11.35 14.21 14.01
N ASP A 180 10.17 13.68 13.68
CA ASP A 180 9.78 13.38 12.30
C ASP A 180 9.66 14.67 11.46
N LEU A 181 9.08 15.75 12.01
CA LEU A 181 9.01 17.06 11.35
C LEU A 181 10.41 17.63 11.07
N LYS A 182 11.34 17.53 12.03
CA LYS A 182 12.74 17.93 11.85
C LYS A 182 13.42 17.13 10.74
N LEU A 183 13.16 15.82 10.66
CA LEU A 183 13.71 14.97 9.61
C LEU A 183 13.20 15.40 8.23
N VAL A 184 11.90 15.70 8.09
CA VAL A 184 11.32 16.21 6.84
C VAL A 184 11.98 17.54 6.45
N GLN A 185 12.15 18.47 7.39
CA GLN A 185 12.87 19.73 7.14
C GLN A 185 14.30 19.50 6.65
N GLN A 186 15.02 18.55 7.25
CA GLN A 186 16.38 18.20 6.83
C GLN A 186 16.39 17.61 5.42
N LYS A 187 15.45 16.74 5.09
CA LYS A 187 15.31 16.15 3.75
C LYS A 187 14.95 17.20 2.69
N ILE A 188 14.11 18.19 3.02
CA ILE A 188 13.83 19.33 2.14
C ILE A 188 15.10 20.13 1.84
N ARG A 189 15.92 20.42 2.86
CA ARG A 189 17.20 21.12 2.66
C ARG A 189 18.14 20.32 1.78
N LEU A 190 18.29 19.02 2.06
CA LEU A 190 19.10 18.12 1.26
C LEU A 190 18.63 18.10 -0.20
N LEU A 191 17.32 18.02 -0.45
CA LEU A 191 16.76 18.03 -1.80
C LEU A 191 17.12 19.32 -2.54
N ARG A 192 17.00 20.48 -1.88
CA ARG A 192 17.39 21.79 -2.46
C ARG A 192 18.89 21.85 -2.76
N GLU A 193 19.73 21.32 -1.87
CA GLU A 193 21.18 21.26 -2.08
C GLU A 193 21.56 20.37 -3.27
N LEU A 194 21.03 19.15 -3.34
CA LEU A 194 21.26 18.22 -4.44
C LEU A 194 20.75 18.81 -5.77
N SER A 195 19.56 19.43 -5.75
CA SER A 195 18.98 20.11 -6.92
C SER A 195 19.83 21.30 -7.38
N SER A 196 20.34 22.12 -6.45
CA SER A 196 21.20 23.27 -6.77
C SER A 196 22.54 22.87 -7.38
N ARG A 197 23.03 21.67 -7.07
CA ARG A 197 24.25 21.08 -7.63
C ARG A 197 24.03 20.43 -9.00
N GLY A 198 22.79 20.44 -9.52
CA GLY A 198 22.44 19.76 -10.77
C GLY A 198 22.66 18.24 -10.70
N GLN A 199 22.65 17.65 -9.51
CA GLN A 199 22.85 16.22 -9.35
C GLN A 199 21.57 15.48 -9.73
N ILE A 200 21.66 14.62 -10.74
CA ILE A 200 20.60 13.71 -11.14
C ILE A 200 21.09 12.30 -10.82
N GLY A 201 20.37 11.58 -9.97
CA GLY A 201 20.76 10.25 -9.53
C GLY A 201 19.79 9.65 -8.51
N GLU A 202 20.00 8.38 -8.18
CA GLU A 202 19.15 7.57 -7.29
C GLU A 202 18.88 8.27 -5.95
N GLN A 203 19.92 8.88 -5.35
CA GLN A 203 19.80 9.61 -4.08
C GLN A 203 18.86 10.83 -4.14
N LEU A 204 18.72 11.49 -5.30
CA LEU A 204 17.80 12.62 -5.45
C LEU A 204 16.35 12.09 -5.53
N GLU A 205 16.12 11.04 -6.32
CA GLU A 205 14.79 10.45 -6.48
C GLU A 205 14.32 9.79 -5.17
N ASP A 206 15.20 9.14 -4.42
CA ASP A 206 14.88 8.59 -3.09
C ASP A 206 14.40 9.67 -2.10
N VAL A 207 15.09 10.81 -2.08
CA VAL A 207 14.72 11.94 -1.22
C VAL A 207 13.39 12.56 -1.71
N LEU A 208 13.21 12.65 -3.01
CA LEU A 208 11.99 13.19 -3.62
C LEU A 208 10.78 12.29 -3.33
N ASP A 209 10.92 10.97 -3.46
CA ASP A 209 9.87 10.00 -3.17
C ASP A 209 9.53 9.94 -1.68
N PHE A 210 10.54 10.03 -0.80
CA PHE A 210 10.31 10.20 0.63
C PHE A 210 9.45 11.44 0.91
N LEU A 211 9.79 12.58 0.32
CA LEU A 211 9.08 13.84 0.53
C LEU A 211 7.65 13.80 -0.05
N ARG A 212 7.44 13.15 -1.20
CA ARG A 212 6.08 12.89 -1.73
C ARG A 212 5.24 12.05 -0.77
N GLN A 213 5.83 11.04 -0.14
CA GLN A 213 5.13 10.20 0.85
C GLN A 213 4.79 10.95 2.13
N CYS A 214 5.50 12.04 2.46
CA CYS A 214 5.19 12.88 3.62
C CYS A 214 3.95 13.75 3.43
N GLN A 215 3.59 14.10 2.19
CA GLN A 215 2.48 15.02 1.89
C GLN A 215 1.12 14.59 2.45
N PRO A 216 0.63 13.35 2.24
CA PRO A 216 -0.64 12.92 2.82
C PRO A 216 -0.62 12.93 4.35
N ARG A 217 0.51 12.57 4.97
CA ARG A 217 0.67 12.57 6.44
C ARG A 217 0.62 13.99 7.02
N MET A 218 1.19 14.95 6.29
CA MET A 218 1.17 16.37 6.68
C MET A 218 -0.26 16.94 6.64
N ASN A 219 -1.03 16.61 5.60
CA ASN A 219 -2.42 17.04 5.48
C ASN A 219 -3.28 16.52 6.65
N THR A 220 -3.12 15.25 7.03
CA THR A 220 -3.83 14.67 8.19
C THR A 220 -3.44 15.36 9.50
N LEU A 221 -2.18 15.75 9.68
CA LEU A 221 -1.73 16.47 10.88
C LEU A 221 -2.33 17.87 10.95
N ILE A 222 -2.38 18.58 9.82
CA ILE A 222 -2.98 19.92 9.71
C ILE A 222 -4.48 19.86 9.98
N GLU A 223 -5.20 18.92 9.37
CA GLU A 223 -6.61 18.67 9.65
C GLU A 223 -6.83 18.35 11.13
N GLY A 224 -5.97 17.53 11.72
CA GLY A 224 -5.97 17.23 13.14
C GLY A 224 -5.78 18.47 14.02
N GLY A 225 -4.89 19.40 13.65
CA GLY A 225 -4.69 20.65 14.38
C GLY A 225 -5.84 21.63 14.24
N ILE A 226 -6.45 21.73 13.06
CA ILE A 226 -7.68 22.52 12.86
C ILE A 226 -8.81 21.99 13.75
N MET A 227 -8.87 20.68 13.97
CA MET A 227 -9.81 20.03 14.89
C MET A 227 -9.42 20.14 16.38
N GLY A 228 -8.33 20.86 16.72
CA GLY A 228 -7.86 21.04 18.10
C GLY A 228 -7.19 19.80 18.72
N LYS A 229 -6.74 18.84 17.90
CA LYS A 229 -6.13 17.58 18.38
C LYS A 229 -4.65 17.72 18.75
N ILE A 230 -3.97 18.71 18.17
CA ILE A 230 -2.58 19.11 18.47
C ILE A 230 -2.57 20.57 18.96
N ASP A 231 -1.53 20.94 19.70
CA ASP A 231 -1.35 22.32 20.16
C ASP A 231 -1.04 23.27 19.00
N GLU A 232 -1.30 24.56 19.23
CA GLU A 232 -1.16 25.63 18.24
C GLU A 232 0.26 25.74 17.69
N HIS A 233 1.27 25.54 18.54
CA HIS A 233 2.67 25.59 18.16
C HIS A 233 3.04 24.43 17.21
N THR A 234 2.66 23.19 17.54
CA THR A 234 2.88 22.05 16.64
C THR A 234 2.11 22.19 15.32
N LEU A 235 0.92 22.79 15.32
CA LEU A 235 0.18 23.07 14.09
C LEU A 235 0.91 24.10 13.21
N GLU A 236 1.43 25.18 13.80
CA GLU A 236 2.23 26.18 13.08
C GLU A 236 3.47 25.54 12.44
N GLU A 237 4.17 24.66 13.17
CA GLU A 237 5.28 23.90 12.63
C GLU A 237 4.87 23.00 11.46
N CYS A 238 3.75 22.27 11.58
CA CYS A 238 3.22 21.43 10.51
C CYS A 238 2.92 22.24 9.24
N LEU A 239 2.26 23.39 9.38
CA LEU A 239 1.93 24.29 8.28
C LEU A 239 3.19 24.80 7.58
N ASN A 240 4.17 25.29 8.35
CA ASN A 240 5.44 25.77 7.80
C ASN A 240 6.22 24.66 7.06
N VAL A 241 6.23 23.44 7.60
CA VAL A 241 6.87 22.30 6.91
C VAL A 241 6.12 21.96 5.63
N ASN A 242 4.79 21.98 5.65
CA ASN A 242 3.95 21.70 4.48
C ASN A 242 4.17 22.71 3.35
N ASP A 243 4.21 23.99 3.67
CA ASP A 243 4.44 25.06 2.69
C ASP A 243 5.83 24.92 2.05
N ASN A 244 6.84 24.64 2.87
CA ASN A 244 8.20 24.38 2.39
C ASN A 244 8.28 23.12 1.53
N LEU A 245 7.57 22.06 1.90
CA LEU A 245 7.48 20.80 1.16
C LEU A 245 6.86 21.04 -0.22
N MET A 246 5.67 21.63 -0.26
CA MET A 246 4.94 21.93 -1.50
C MET A 246 5.76 22.81 -2.44
N LYS A 247 6.35 23.88 -1.92
CA LYS A 247 7.20 24.78 -2.70
C LYS A 247 8.40 24.04 -3.32
N THR A 248 9.06 23.19 -2.53
CA THR A 248 10.24 22.45 -3.01
C THR A 248 9.87 21.41 -4.06
N LEU A 249 8.76 20.69 -3.86
CA LEU A 249 8.24 19.73 -4.85
C LEU A 249 7.83 20.42 -6.15
N GLU A 250 7.21 21.60 -6.07
CA GLU A 250 6.84 22.40 -7.23
C GLU A 250 8.07 22.91 -7.98
N GLU A 251 9.11 23.39 -7.28
CA GLU A 251 10.39 23.78 -7.86
C GLU A 251 11.07 22.61 -8.60
N CYS A 252 11.10 21.41 -8.00
CA CYS A 252 11.64 20.20 -8.66
C CYS A 252 10.80 19.76 -9.87
N SER A 253 9.48 19.99 -9.86
CA SER A 253 8.65 19.70 -11.04
C SER A 253 9.01 20.62 -12.23
N LYS A 254 9.30 21.90 -11.95
CA LYS A 254 9.67 22.91 -12.94
C LYS A 254 11.07 22.67 -13.52
N THR A 255 12.04 22.26 -12.69
CA THR A 255 13.39 21.93 -13.18
C THR A 255 13.40 20.71 -14.10
N LYS A 256 12.63 19.65 -13.77
CA LYS A 256 12.46 18.46 -14.63
C LYS A 256 11.86 18.82 -16.00
N THR A 257 10.96 19.82 -16.06
CA THR A 257 10.43 20.33 -17.34
C THR A 257 11.41 21.24 -18.10
N HIS A 258 12.26 21.99 -17.39
CA HIS A 258 13.25 22.88 -18.01
C HIS A 258 14.40 22.10 -18.66
N ASP A 259 14.90 21.05 -18.01
CA ASP A 259 15.96 20.18 -18.57
C ASP A 259 15.50 19.46 -19.85
N MET A 260 14.20 19.17 -19.97
CA MET A 260 13.60 18.55 -21.15
C MET A 260 13.45 19.53 -22.33
N MET A 261 13.45 20.84 -22.08
CA MET A 261 13.41 21.89 -23.12
C MET A 261 14.80 22.44 -23.49
N THR A 262 15.84 22.21 -22.69
CA THR A 262 17.20 22.73 -22.95
C THR A 262 18.12 21.81 -23.75
N PHE A 263 17.69 20.60 -24.12
CA PHE A 263 18.52 19.67 -24.90
C PHE A 263 18.51 19.92 -26.44
N ASP A 264 17.67 20.84 -26.96
CA ASP A 264 17.52 21.04 -28.41
C ASP A 264 18.23 22.30 -28.96
N SER A 265 19.33 22.72 -28.33
CA SER A 265 20.23 23.72 -28.91
C SER A 265 21.56 23.08 -29.33
N PRO A 266 21.83 22.89 -30.64
CA PRO A 266 23.11 22.37 -31.09
C PRO A 266 24.24 23.35 -30.77
N PRO A 267 25.47 22.87 -30.47
CA PRO A 267 26.57 23.74 -30.13
C PRO A 267 26.93 24.58 -31.36
N ARG A 268 26.89 25.90 -31.18
CA ARG A 268 27.31 26.88 -32.19
C ARG A 268 28.81 26.70 -32.41
N ALA A 269 29.18 26.00 -33.49
CA ALA A 269 30.57 25.83 -33.88
C ALA A 269 31.22 27.19 -34.16
N ASN A 270 32.27 27.50 -33.39
CA ASN A 270 33.15 28.62 -33.65
C ASN A 270 33.79 28.46 -35.05
N ARG A 271 33.55 29.44 -35.93
CA ARG A 271 34.29 29.60 -37.17
C ARG A 271 35.71 30.07 -36.84
N THR A 272 36.70 29.31 -37.25
CA THR A 272 38.05 29.82 -37.57
C THR A 272 38.40 29.44 -39.00
N ALA A 273 38.94 30.43 -39.70
CA ALA A 273 39.15 30.55 -41.13
C ALA A 273 40.19 29.60 -41.73
N GLY A 274 40.10 29.40 -43.05
CA GLY A 274 41.27 29.17 -43.90
C GLY A 274 41.05 28.29 -45.14
N LEU A 275 41.21 28.93 -46.32
CA LEU A 275 41.76 28.38 -47.59
C LEU A 275 40.85 27.39 -48.35
N SER A 276 40.72 27.35 -49.69
CA SER A 276 41.25 28.09 -50.86
C SER A 276 40.61 27.46 -52.11
N ASP A 277 40.43 28.27 -53.18
CA ASP A 277 40.27 27.89 -54.61
C ASP A 277 39.14 26.91 -55.03
N GLY A 278 38.48 27.02 -56.18
CA GLY A 278 38.65 27.88 -57.34
C GLY A 278 38.02 27.23 -58.58
N VAL A 279 37.32 28.05 -59.36
CA VAL A 279 37.17 28.01 -60.84
C VAL A 279 36.09 27.11 -61.52
N ALA A 280 35.41 27.80 -62.47
CA ALA A 280 34.62 27.37 -63.65
C ALA A 280 33.13 26.98 -63.42
N ALA A 281 32.11 27.75 -63.80
CA ALA A 281 31.74 28.55 -65.00
C ALA A 281 30.87 27.80 -66.03
N LEU A 282 29.94 28.57 -66.62
CA LEU A 282 29.11 28.36 -67.83
C LEU A 282 27.79 27.58 -67.59
N ASN A 283 26.61 27.97 -68.08
CA ASN A 283 26.13 29.08 -68.92
C ASN A 283 24.57 29.04 -68.98
N LEU A 284 23.96 30.22 -69.20
CA LEU A 284 22.78 30.57 -70.06
C LEU A 284 21.46 29.76 -69.92
N ASP A 285 20.36 30.35 -69.46
CA ASP A 285 19.38 31.24 -70.15
C ASP A 285 18.41 30.52 -71.11
N ASP A 286 17.11 30.51 -70.78
CA ASP A 286 15.97 30.97 -71.61
C ASP A 286 14.60 30.51 -71.04
N GLY A 287 13.56 31.28 -71.31
CA GLY A 287 12.29 31.36 -70.58
C GLY A 287 11.23 30.29 -70.87
N GLY A 288 10.12 30.36 -70.12
CA GLY A 288 8.97 29.48 -70.31
C GLY A 288 7.87 29.61 -69.25
N ARG A 289 6.73 30.17 -69.64
CA ARG A 289 5.54 30.51 -68.84
C ARG A 289 4.76 29.31 -68.27
N THR A 290 4.25 29.52 -67.05
CA THR A 290 2.91 29.23 -66.49
C THR A 290 2.23 27.86 -66.68
N SER A 291 1.75 27.37 -65.53
CA SER A 291 0.47 26.66 -65.28
C SER A 291 0.53 25.14 -65.08
N GLY A 292 -0.04 24.69 -63.95
CA GLY A 292 -0.89 23.51 -63.93
C GLY A 292 -0.31 22.21 -63.38
N SER A 293 -0.56 21.99 -62.08
CA SER A 293 -1.18 20.79 -61.49
C SER A 293 -0.56 19.39 -61.63
N ALA A 294 -0.50 18.76 -60.44
CA ALA A 294 -0.65 17.34 -60.14
C ALA A 294 0.52 16.37 -60.40
N ALA A 295 1.12 15.96 -59.27
CA ALA A 295 2.16 14.94 -59.14
C ALA A 295 1.64 13.51 -59.31
N ALA A 296 2.56 12.65 -59.76
CA ALA A 296 2.38 11.24 -60.08
C ALA A 296 2.33 10.28 -58.87
N ALA A 297 1.60 9.18 -59.07
CA ALA A 297 1.56 7.91 -58.33
C ALA A 297 2.92 7.14 -58.36
N PRO A 298 3.19 6.01 -57.64
CA PRO A 298 2.27 4.90 -57.32
C PRO A 298 2.43 4.08 -55.99
N ARG A 299 1.36 3.29 -55.73
CA ARG A 299 1.07 2.04 -54.95
C ARG A 299 2.24 1.18 -54.38
N PRO A 300 2.06 0.15 -53.46
CA PRO A 300 0.84 -0.65 -53.13
C PRO A 300 0.62 -1.19 -51.65
N VAL A 301 -0.66 -1.55 -51.32
CA VAL A 301 -1.30 -2.54 -50.34
C VAL A 301 -0.70 -2.91 -48.95
N PRO A 302 -1.43 -3.61 -48.03
CA PRO A 302 -2.87 -3.66 -47.70
C PRO A 302 -3.16 -3.52 -46.17
N SER A 303 -4.42 -3.32 -45.79
CA SER A 303 -4.94 -3.54 -44.42
C SER A 303 -5.53 -4.95 -44.27
N PRO A 304 -5.68 -5.45 -43.03
CA PRO A 304 -6.91 -6.14 -42.68
C PRO A 304 -7.56 -5.57 -41.41
N ARG A 305 -8.89 -5.45 -41.51
CA ARG A 305 -9.85 -5.41 -40.40
C ARG A 305 -9.85 -6.76 -39.68
N SER A 306 -10.01 -6.74 -38.35
CA SER A 306 -10.66 -7.81 -37.56
C SER A 306 -11.52 -7.12 -36.50
N THR A 307 -12.83 -6.96 -36.66
CA THR A 307 -13.94 -7.89 -36.35
C THR A 307 -13.90 -8.54 -34.97
N LEU A 308 -14.88 -8.06 -34.19
CA LEU A 308 -15.46 -8.54 -32.96
C LEU A 308 -16.27 -9.83 -33.22
N THR A 309 -15.97 -10.91 -32.49
CA THR A 309 -16.82 -12.12 -32.28
C THR A 309 -16.30 -12.83 -31.02
N THR A 310 -16.96 -12.76 -29.86
CA THR A 310 -17.89 -13.77 -29.30
C THR A 310 -17.43 -15.22 -29.45
N MET A 311 -16.91 -15.79 -28.35
CA MET A 311 -16.75 -17.22 -28.10
C MET A 311 -17.02 -17.48 -26.61
N ASP A 312 -18.31 -17.56 -26.26
CA ASP A 312 -18.82 -18.53 -25.28
C ASP A 312 -19.04 -19.83 -26.06
N ASP A 313 -18.60 -20.99 -25.53
CA ASP A 313 -19.03 -22.37 -25.86
C ASP A 313 -17.89 -23.43 -25.73
N ASP A 314 -17.09 -23.41 -24.65
CA ASP A 314 -16.12 -24.50 -24.39
C ASP A 314 -16.09 -25.02 -22.93
N PHE A 315 -17.11 -24.71 -22.13
CA PHE A 315 -17.17 -25.15 -20.72
C PHE A 315 -17.93 -26.48 -20.49
N ASP A 316 -18.76 -26.93 -21.43
CA ASP A 316 -19.62 -28.12 -21.23
C ASP A 316 -18.98 -29.46 -21.66
N ASN A 317 -17.82 -29.46 -22.30
CA ASN A 317 -17.18 -30.69 -22.79
C ASN A 317 -16.14 -31.30 -21.83
N PHE A 318 -15.90 -30.67 -20.67
CA PHE A 318 -14.92 -31.14 -19.69
C PHE A 318 -15.54 -31.93 -18.51
N LEU A 319 -16.86 -31.82 -18.29
CA LEU A 319 -17.55 -32.49 -17.19
C LEU A 319 -18.05 -33.91 -17.50
N SER A 320 -17.86 -34.42 -18.73
CA SER A 320 -18.33 -35.75 -19.13
C SER A 320 -17.27 -36.87 -19.08
N LYS A 321 -16.03 -36.59 -18.62
CA LYS A 321 -14.91 -37.56 -18.69
C LYS A 321 -14.24 -37.99 -17.38
N THR A 322 -14.79 -37.67 -16.20
CA THR A 322 -14.20 -38.10 -14.92
C THR A 322 -15.14 -38.89 -14.00
N ALA A 323 -16.25 -39.42 -14.53
CA ALA A 323 -17.18 -40.26 -13.76
C ALA A 323 -17.23 -41.70 -14.31
N THR A 324 -16.10 -42.40 -14.40
CA THR A 324 -16.01 -43.88 -14.31
C THR A 324 -14.55 -44.31 -14.45
N HIS A 325 -13.86 -44.59 -13.33
CA HIS A 325 -13.30 -45.91 -12.99
C HIS A 325 -12.60 -45.90 -11.64
#